data_AF-A0A661L9G5-F1
#
_entry.id   AF-A0A661L9G5-F1
#
_cell.length_a   1.000
_cell.length_b   1.000
_cell.length_c   1.000
_cell.angle_alpha   90.00
_cell.angle_beta   90.00
_cell.angle_gamma   90.00
#
_symmetry.space_group_name_H-M   'P 1'
#
loop_
_entity.id
_entity.type
_entity.pdbx_description
1 polymer ?
#
loop_
_entity_poly.entity_id
_entity_poly.type
_entity_poly.pdbx_seq_one_letter_code
_entity_poly.pdbx_strand_id
1 'polypeptide(L)'
;SGAVSTAGLNSNVSMTKPGPVICPSPMNTNRHTSIINSNFSPLVSLPSWPWQIVYRQAQERGSYVWLVGGAVRDLLRRRMPHDWDFAVDRDALRLARQVADVLGGAYFPLDADRETGRVIVQSKEGIPQVLDFALLRGAGLAEDLRMRDFTINAMAVGNDGALIDVIGGYDDLLAGRIRATSERAFQDDPVRLLRALRLAAQFHFEVDYQTMLWLQRDSRLLMR
;
A
#
# COMPACT_ATOMS: atom_id res chain seq x y z
N SER A 1 -58.66 43.25 25.66
CA SER A 1 -59.72 43.58 24.69
C SER A 1 -59.20 44.59 23.68
N GLY A 2 -59.43 44.35 22.38
CA GLY A 2 -59.08 45.25 21.24
C GLY A 2 -57.77 44.84 20.54
N ALA A 3 -57.74 43.95 19.54
CA ALA A 3 -58.28 43.99 18.17
C ALA A 3 -57.37 44.69 17.14
N VAL A 4 -56.62 43.86 16.42
CA VAL A 4 -56.33 43.81 14.97
C VAL A 4 -56.39 45.11 14.14
N SER A 5 -55.31 45.40 13.42
CA SER A 5 -55.40 45.85 12.03
C SER A 5 -54.17 45.43 11.21
N THR A 6 -54.44 44.90 10.03
CA THR A 6 -53.53 44.33 9.03
C THR A 6 -53.19 45.35 7.94
N ALA A 7 -51.95 45.38 7.47
CA ALA A 7 -51.60 45.77 6.11
C ALA A 7 -50.24 45.15 5.74
N GLY A 8 -50.25 44.26 4.74
CA GLY A 8 -49.04 43.67 4.17
C GLY A 8 -48.49 44.50 3.02
N LEU A 9 -47.22 44.29 2.69
CA LEU A 9 -46.70 44.34 1.33
C LEU A 9 -45.32 43.66 1.28
N ASN A 10 -45.20 42.77 0.30
CA ASN A 10 -44.05 41.92 0.00
C ASN A 10 -42.78 42.72 -0.33
N SER A 11 -41.63 42.21 0.10
CA SER A 11 -40.41 42.30 -0.71
C SER A 11 -39.56 41.03 -0.55
N ASN A 12 -39.13 40.57 -1.71
CA ASN A 12 -38.49 39.30 -2.01
C ASN A 12 -36.97 39.35 -1.75
N VAL A 13 -36.41 38.21 -1.34
CA VAL A 13 -35.13 37.64 -1.80
C VAL A 13 -33.83 38.38 -1.43
N SER A 14 -32.99 37.81 -0.56
CA SER A 14 -31.90 36.93 -0.98
C SER A 14 -31.09 36.43 0.24
N MET A 15 -31.02 35.12 0.41
CA MET A 15 -30.00 34.48 1.24
C MET A 15 -28.73 34.35 0.39
N THR A 16 -27.72 35.16 0.69
CA THR A 16 -26.39 35.03 0.10
C THR A 16 -25.69 33.80 0.69
N LYS A 17 -25.45 32.78 -0.15
CA LYS A 17 -24.58 31.63 0.15
C LYS A 17 -23.15 32.12 0.44
N PRO A 18 -22.43 31.56 1.42
CA PRO A 18 -20.99 31.76 1.51
C PRO A 18 -20.29 31.09 0.32
N GLY A 19 -19.43 31.84 -0.36
CA GLY A 19 -18.66 31.39 -1.53
C GLY A 19 -17.59 30.35 -1.18
N PRO A 20 -17.01 29.67 -2.20
CA PRO A 20 -16.05 28.61 -1.98
C PRO A 20 -14.74 29.16 -1.40
N VAL A 21 -14.26 28.52 -0.34
CA VAL A 21 -12.94 28.76 0.23
C VAL A 21 -11.90 28.31 -0.79
N ILE A 22 -11.21 29.26 -1.40
CA ILE A 22 -10.07 29.02 -2.29
C ILE A 22 -8.86 28.76 -1.39
N CYS A 23 -8.47 27.49 -1.23
CA CYS A 23 -7.20 27.13 -0.63
C CYS A 23 -6.05 27.48 -1.60
N PRO A 24 -5.00 28.17 -1.16
CA PRO A 24 -3.82 28.42 -1.99
C PRO A 24 -3.04 27.11 -2.19
N SER A 25 -2.70 26.79 -3.43
CA SER A 25 -1.81 25.68 -3.80
C SER A 25 -0.43 25.87 -3.17
N PRO A 26 0.18 24.86 -2.51
CA PRO A 26 1.55 24.96 -2.07
C PRO A 26 2.50 24.89 -3.27
N MET A 27 3.42 25.84 -3.28
CA MET A 27 4.42 26.12 -4.29
C MET A 27 5.35 24.92 -4.56
N ASN A 28 5.70 24.81 -5.83
CA ASN A 28 6.74 23.98 -6.41
C ASN A 28 8.08 24.11 -5.67
N THR A 29 8.52 23.03 -5.03
CA THR A 29 9.94 22.79 -4.70
C THR A 29 10.37 21.43 -5.26
N ASN A 30 10.57 21.40 -6.58
CA ASN A 30 11.35 20.37 -7.26
C ASN A 30 12.76 20.25 -6.65
N ARG A 31 13.04 19.19 -5.88
CA ARG A 31 14.31 18.43 -5.92
C ARG A 31 14.05 16.98 -5.47
N HIS A 32 14.47 16.02 -6.30
CA HIS A 32 14.48 14.56 -6.12
C HIS A 32 13.19 13.79 -6.42
N THR A 33 12.94 13.54 -7.72
CA THR A 33 12.54 12.22 -8.25
C THR A 33 12.48 12.27 -9.79
N SER A 34 13.65 12.30 -10.42
CA SER A 34 13.77 12.04 -11.86
C SER A 34 14.25 10.60 -12.07
N ILE A 35 13.33 9.65 -11.89
CA ILE A 35 13.36 8.35 -12.57
C ILE A 35 11.93 8.06 -13.00
N ILE A 36 11.49 8.77 -14.04
CA ILE A 36 10.26 8.46 -14.76
C ILE A 36 10.72 7.81 -16.05
N ASN A 37 10.80 6.48 -16.07
CA ASN A 37 10.83 5.78 -17.35
C ASN A 37 9.47 6.01 -18.00
N SER A 38 9.50 6.69 -19.13
CA SER A 38 8.37 7.08 -19.97
C SER A 38 7.74 5.88 -20.66
N ASN A 39 7.08 5.01 -19.91
CA ASN A 39 6.15 4.00 -20.41
C ASN A 39 4.93 4.01 -19.48
N PHE A 40 3.72 3.98 -20.03
CA PHE A 40 2.46 4.01 -19.28
C PHE A 40 2.49 3.05 -18.09
N SER A 41 2.67 3.58 -16.87
CA SER A 41 2.46 2.79 -15.66
C SER A 41 0.96 2.44 -15.58
N PRO A 42 0.60 1.16 -15.40
CA PRO A 42 -0.81 0.80 -15.26
C PRO A 42 -1.39 1.50 -14.03
N LEU A 43 -2.59 2.08 -14.19
CA LEU A 43 -3.34 2.63 -13.07
C LEU A 43 -4.03 1.50 -12.33
N VAL A 44 -3.69 1.33 -11.06
CA VAL A 44 -4.31 0.34 -10.18
C VAL A 44 -5.54 0.97 -9.55
N SER A 45 -6.69 0.32 -9.72
CA SER A 45 -7.93 0.75 -9.05
C SER A 45 -7.84 0.44 -7.55
N LEU A 46 -7.58 1.47 -6.75
CA LEU A 46 -7.50 1.35 -5.30
C LEU A 46 -8.90 1.35 -4.67
N PRO A 47 -9.23 0.40 -3.78
CA PRO A 47 -10.52 0.36 -3.15
C PRO A 47 -10.68 1.47 -2.10
N SER A 48 -11.92 1.78 -1.74
CA SER A 48 -12.19 2.75 -0.67
C SER A 48 -11.69 2.27 0.68
N TRP A 49 -11.94 0.99 0.99
CA TRP A 49 -11.45 0.33 2.19
C TRP A 49 -10.37 -0.72 1.82
N PRO A 50 -9.27 -0.83 2.58
CA PRO A 50 -8.83 0.04 3.68
C PRO A 50 -8.03 1.27 3.22
N TRP A 51 -7.67 1.37 1.93
CA TRP A 51 -6.71 2.35 1.41
C TRP A 51 -7.05 3.81 1.74
N GLN A 52 -8.28 4.27 1.49
CA GLN A 52 -8.60 5.70 1.70
C GLN A 52 -8.48 6.12 3.16
N ILE A 53 -8.78 5.22 4.10
CA ILE A 53 -8.67 5.48 5.54
C ILE A 53 -7.20 5.61 5.91
N VAL A 54 -6.39 4.62 5.53
CA VAL A 54 -4.94 4.62 5.77
C VAL A 54 -4.28 5.86 5.17
N TYR A 55 -4.59 6.18 3.92
CA TYR A 55 -4.04 7.34 3.22
C TYR A 55 -4.39 8.64 3.94
N ARG A 56 -5.65 8.81 4.37
CA ARG A 56 -6.06 10.01 5.12
C ARG A 56 -5.27 10.15 6.43
N GLN A 57 -5.14 9.06 7.20
CA GLN A 57 -4.39 9.08 8.46
C GLN A 57 -2.89 9.37 8.24
N ALA A 58 -2.31 8.87 7.14
CA ALA A 58 -0.93 9.20 6.78
C ALA A 58 -0.77 10.68 6.44
N GLN A 59 -1.69 11.26 5.65
CA GLN A 59 -1.67 12.67 5.27
C GLN A 59 -1.81 13.62 6.48
N GLU A 60 -2.68 13.30 7.43
CA GLU A 60 -2.84 14.07 8.68
C GLU A 60 -1.54 14.16 9.50
N ARG A 61 -0.66 13.16 9.36
CA ARG A 61 0.66 13.11 10.02
C ARG A 61 1.79 13.69 9.19
N GLY A 62 1.56 14.02 7.93
CA GLY A 62 2.61 14.35 6.97
C GLY A 62 3.52 13.16 6.64
N SER A 63 3.03 11.93 6.79
CA SER A 63 3.72 10.70 6.36
C SER A 63 3.31 10.31 4.94
N TYR A 64 4.24 9.72 4.21
CA TYR A 64 3.98 9.06 2.94
C TYR A 64 3.72 7.58 3.15
N VAL A 65 2.71 7.04 2.47
CA VAL A 65 2.32 5.64 2.53
C VAL A 65 2.12 5.08 1.13
N TRP A 66 2.55 3.84 0.93
CA TRP A 66 2.38 3.08 -0.31
C TRP A 66 1.74 1.73 0.00
N LEU A 67 0.82 1.30 -0.84
CA LEU A 67 0.38 -0.09 -0.85
C LEU A 67 1.45 -0.93 -1.54
N VAL A 68 1.88 -2.03 -0.94
CA VAL A 68 3.01 -2.83 -1.44
C VAL A 68 2.67 -4.32 -1.45
N GLY A 69 3.58 -5.14 -1.97
CA GLY A 69 3.55 -6.57 -1.69
C GLY A 69 2.48 -7.35 -2.44
N GLY A 70 1.93 -8.36 -1.76
CA GLY A 70 0.92 -9.25 -2.32
C GLY A 70 -0.37 -8.53 -2.65
N ALA A 71 -0.71 -7.47 -1.90
CA ALA A 71 -1.91 -6.69 -2.14
C ALA A 71 -1.93 -6.04 -3.54
N VAL A 72 -0.79 -5.44 -3.95
CA VAL A 72 -0.66 -4.83 -5.28
C VAL A 72 -0.80 -5.88 -6.38
N ARG A 73 -0.11 -7.01 -6.24
CA ARG A 73 -0.18 -8.15 -7.17
C ARG A 73 -1.62 -8.65 -7.35
N ASP A 74 -2.35 -8.81 -6.25
CA ASP A 74 -3.70 -9.35 -6.29
C ASP A 74 -4.69 -8.36 -6.91
N LEU A 75 -4.55 -7.06 -6.61
CA LEU A 75 -5.33 -5.99 -7.25
C LEU A 75 -5.08 -5.92 -8.76
N LEU A 76 -3.83 -6.05 -9.21
CA LEU A 76 -3.48 -6.12 -10.65
C LEU A 76 -4.13 -7.32 -11.34
N ARG A 77 -4.37 -8.41 -10.61
CA ARG A 77 -5.10 -9.60 -11.07
C ARG A 77 -6.61 -9.51 -10.87
N ARG A 78 -7.13 -8.33 -10.49
CA ARG A 78 -8.55 -8.08 -10.19
C ARG A 78 -9.11 -8.99 -9.10
N ARG A 79 -8.27 -9.35 -8.12
CA ARG A 79 -8.67 -10.11 -6.92
C ARG A 79 -8.58 -9.21 -5.70
N MET A 80 -9.50 -9.40 -4.75
CA MET A 80 -9.41 -8.72 -3.46
C MET A 80 -8.31 -9.35 -2.61
N PRO A 81 -7.35 -8.57 -2.11
CA PRO A 81 -6.32 -9.11 -1.24
C PRO A 81 -6.86 -9.40 0.15
N HIS A 82 -6.32 -10.44 0.77
CA HIS A 82 -6.66 -10.84 2.15
C HIS A 82 -5.78 -10.14 3.19
N ASP A 83 -4.54 -9.87 2.82
CA ASP A 83 -3.54 -9.20 3.64
C ASP A 83 -3.14 -7.89 2.95
N TRP A 84 -3.18 -6.79 3.69
CA TRP A 84 -2.86 -5.45 3.20
C TRP A 84 -1.51 -5.01 3.75
N ASP A 85 -0.50 -4.95 2.88
CA ASP A 85 0.84 -4.51 3.26
C ASP A 85 1.04 -3.02 2.91
N PHE A 86 1.43 -2.22 3.89
CA PHE A 86 1.70 -0.80 3.74
C PHE A 86 3.17 -0.50 4.08
N ALA A 87 3.85 0.17 3.15
CA ALA A 87 5.16 0.76 3.40
C ALA A 87 4.99 2.24 3.76
N VAL A 88 5.67 2.70 4.80
CA VAL A 88 5.55 4.05 5.35
C VAL A 88 6.93 4.69 5.46
N ASP A 89 7.08 5.98 5.17
CA ASP A 89 8.39 6.65 5.25
C ASP A 89 8.84 7.01 6.68
N ARG A 90 7.89 7.15 7.63
CA ARG A 90 8.15 7.51 9.03
C ARG A 90 6.99 7.12 9.95
N ASP A 91 7.26 6.99 11.25
CA ASP A 91 6.25 6.84 12.30
C ASP A 91 5.28 5.66 12.06
N ALA A 92 5.76 4.55 11.50
CA ALA A 92 4.90 3.48 10.98
C ALA A 92 4.03 2.85 12.08
N LEU A 93 4.59 2.64 13.28
CA LEU A 93 3.84 2.12 14.44
C LEU A 93 2.75 3.09 14.92
N ARG A 94 3.01 4.39 14.89
CA ARG A 94 2.03 5.40 15.29
C ARG A 94 0.89 5.49 14.28
N LEU A 95 1.21 5.43 12.98
CA LEU A 95 0.20 5.36 11.92
C LEU A 95 -0.66 4.10 12.08
N ALA A 96 -0.03 2.93 12.28
CA ALA A 96 -0.75 1.67 12.50
C ALA A 96 -1.69 1.76 13.71
N ARG A 97 -1.23 2.33 14.83
CA ARG A 97 -2.06 2.53 16.02
C ARG A 97 -3.27 3.41 15.74
N GLN A 98 -3.05 4.55 15.08
CA GLN A 98 -4.11 5.48 14.73
C GLN A 98 -5.13 4.86 13.78
N VAL A 99 -4.67 4.09 12.79
CA VAL A 99 -5.56 3.33 11.89
C VAL A 99 -6.38 2.30 12.67
N ALA A 100 -5.78 1.60 13.63
CA ALA A 100 -6.50 0.66 14.50
C ALA A 100 -7.59 1.36 15.32
N ASP A 101 -7.28 2.51 15.91
CA ASP A 101 -8.24 3.28 16.72
C ASP A 101 -9.43 3.76 15.85
N VAL A 102 -9.17 4.22 14.61
CA VAL A 102 -10.23 4.64 13.66
C VAL A 102 -11.08 3.47 13.16
N LEU A 103 -10.46 2.31 12.91
CA LEU A 103 -11.15 1.12 12.40
C LEU A 103 -11.79 0.28 13.51
N GLY A 104 -11.57 0.61 14.79
CA GLY A 104 -11.97 -0.23 15.91
C GLY A 104 -11.26 -1.60 15.92
N GLY A 105 -10.04 -1.65 15.39
CA GLY A 105 -9.22 -2.86 15.27
C GLY A 105 -8.30 -3.10 16.45
N ALA A 106 -7.77 -4.31 16.55
CA ALA A 106 -6.71 -4.66 17.49
C ALA A 106 -5.33 -4.33 16.89
N TYR A 107 -4.48 -3.66 17.65
CA TYR A 107 -3.12 -3.29 17.23
C TYR A 107 -2.06 -4.12 17.96
N PHE A 108 -1.08 -4.63 17.20
CA PHE A 108 0.03 -5.44 17.69
C PHE A 108 1.35 -4.90 17.12
N PRO A 109 2.28 -4.38 17.94
CA PRO A 109 3.64 -4.15 17.48
C PRO A 109 4.33 -5.50 17.27
N LEU A 110 4.85 -5.73 16.06
CA LEU A 110 5.54 -6.99 15.71
C LEU A 110 7.05 -6.88 15.91
N ASP A 111 7.63 -5.76 15.49
CA ASP A 111 9.05 -5.48 15.59
C ASP A 111 9.22 -3.98 15.83
N ALA A 112 9.61 -3.61 17.05
CA ALA A 112 9.78 -2.21 17.41
C ALA A 112 11.02 -1.59 16.75
N ASP A 113 12.08 -2.38 16.55
CA ASP A 113 13.34 -1.91 15.97
C ASP A 113 13.19 -1.62 14.47
N ARG A 114 12.37 -2.42 13.78
CA ARG A 114 12.02 -2.23 12.37
C ARG A 114 10.73 -1.46 12.15
N GLU A 115 10.16 -0.87 13.20
CA GLU A 115 8.88 -0.16 13.19
C GLU A 115 7.79 -0.90 12.38
N THR A 116 7.62 -2.20 12.67
CA THR A 116 6.60 -3.04 12.03
C THR A 116 5.43 -3.27 12.99
N GLY A 117 4.23 -2.91 12.54
CA GLY A 117 2.99 -3.04 13.30
C GLY A 117 1.89 -3.73 12.50
N ARG A 118 1.05 -4.50 13.19
CA ARG A 118 -0.10 -5.20 12.63
C ARG A 118 -1.39 -4.68 13.21
N VAL A 119 -2.37 -4.45 12.35
CA VAL A 119 -3.74 -4.11 12.71
C VAL A 119 -4.66 -5.21 12.22
N ILE A 120 -5.47 -5.75 13.13
CA ILE A 120 -6.49 -6.76 12.81
C ILE A 120 -7.85 -6.11 12.96
N VAL A 121 -8.62 -6.08 11.87
CA VAL A 121 -9.96 -5.48 11.83
C VAL A 121 -10.96 -6.56 11.42
N GLN A 122 -12.13 -6.58 12.06
CA GLN A 122 -13.22 -7.45 11.65
C GLN A 122 -13.98 -6.78 10.50
N SER A 123 -14.10 -7.46 9.36
CA SER A 123 -14.98 -6.99 8.28
C SER A 123 -16.44 -7.02 8.69
N LYS A 124 -17.33 -6.39 7.90
CA LYS A 124 -18.78 -6.45 8.13
C LYS A 124 -19.32 -7.88 8.04
N GLU A 125 -18.65 -8.74 7.30
CA GLU A 125 -18.96 -10.17 7.18
C GLU A 125 -18.33 -11.03 8.29
N GLY A 126 -17.68 -10.42 9.29
CA GLY A 126 -17.01 -11.13 10.39
C GLY A 126 -15.72 -11.84 9.98
N ILE A 127 -15.16 -11.49 8.82
CA ILE A 127 -13.89 -12.05 8.35
C ILE A 127 -12.76 -11.16 8.89
N PRO A 128 -11.77 -11.72 9.61
CA PRO A 128 -10.64 -10.94 10.07
C PRO A 128 -9.79 -10.49 8.87
N GLN A 129 -9.45 -9.22 8.85
CA GLN A 129 -8.61 -8.60 7.84
C GLN A 129 -7.33 -8.08 8.50
N VAL A 130 -6.20 -8.36 7.87
CA VAL A 130 -4.88 -8.00 8.39
C VAL A 130 -4.33 -6.83 7.59
N LEU A 131 -3.92 -5.79 8.30
CA LEU A 131 -3.24 -4.63 7.76
C LEU A 131 -1.87 -4.54 8.43
N ASP A 132 -0.82 -4.78 7.67
CA ASP A 132 0.56 -4.72 8.13
C ASP A 132 1.19 -3.39 7.69
N PHE A 133 1.84 -2.70 8.61
CA PHE A 133 2.53 -1.44 8.40
C PHE A 133 4.00 -1.63 8.72
N ALA A 134 4.87 -1.25 7.79
CA ALA A 134 6.30 -1.32 7.98
C ALA A 134 6.96 -0.01 7.55
N LEU A 135 7.94 0.44 8.33
CA LEU A 135 8.84 1.50 7.91
C LEU A 135 9.64 1.04 6.67
N LEU A 136 9.81 1.94 5.71
CA LEU A 136 10.65 1.71 4.54
C LEU A 136 12.05 1.26 4.95
N ARG A 137 12.54 0.22 4.28
CA ARG A 137 13.91 -0.23 4.44
C ARG A 137 14.82 0.52 3.44
N GLY A 138 15.96 1.00 3.94
CA GLY A 138 16.93 1.74 3.12
C GLY A 138 16.60 3.23 2.99
N ALA A 139 17.21 3.89 2.00
CA ALA A 139 17.07 5.33 1.79
C ALA A 139 15.75 5.75 1.10
N GLY A 140 14.94 4.79 0.65
CA GLY A 140 13.63 5.08 0.05
C GLY A 140 12.94 3.85 -0.55
N LEU A 141 11.76 4.09 -1.15
CA LEU A 141 10.89 3.05 -1.69
C LEU A 141 11.59 2.10 -2.68
N ALA A 142 12.41 2.64 -3.58
CA ALA A 142 13.11 1.83 -4.58
C ALA A 142 14.08 0.81 -3.96
N GLU A 143 14.72 1.15 -2.82
CA GLU A 143 15.59 0.23 -2.10
C GLU A 143 14.79 -0.80 -1.30
N ASP A 144 13.68 -0.38 -0.67
CA ASP A 144 12.75 -1.29 0.00
C ASP A 144 12.26 -2.39 -0.95
N LEU A 145 11.81 -1.99 -2.15
CA LEU A 145 11.31 -2.92 -3.15
C LEU A 145 12.38 -3.93 -3.61
N ARG A 146 13.65 -3.52 -3.72
CA ARG A 146 14.76 -4.43 -4.10
C ARG A 146 15.13 -5.44 -3.00
N MET A 147 14.82 -5.16 -1.74
CA MET A 147 15.09 -6.06 -0.62
C MET A 147 13.99 -7.10 -0.37
N ARG A 148 12.89 -7.01 -1.13
CA ARG A 148 11.76 -7.96 -1.05
C ARG A 148 12.14 -9.31 -1.65
N ASP A 149 11.25 -10.28 -1.52
CA ASP A 149 11.50 -11.67 -1.89
C ASP A 149 11.47 -11.90 -3.42
N PHE A 150 10.36 -11.52 -4.07
CA PHE A 150 10.13 -11.76 -5.50
C PHE A 150 9.68 -10.48 -6.21
N THR A 151 10.01 -10.36 -7.49
CA THR A 151 9.65 -9.22 -8.35
C THR A 151 8.14 -8.95 -8.33
N ILE A 152 7.33 -10.00 -8.43
CA ILE A 152 5.86 -9.92 -8.38
C ILE A 152 5.30 -9.40 -7.04
N ASN A 153 6.10 -9.38 -5.97
CA ASN A 153 5.74 -8.83 -4.66
C ASN A 153 6.52 -7.55 -4.34
N ALA A 154 7.35 -7.09 -5.27
CA ALA A 154 8.22 -5.93 -5.15
C ALA A 154 7.69 -4.75 -5.99
N MET A 155 6.37 -4.59 -5.97
CA MET A 155 5.67 -3.46 -6.57
C MET A 155 5.01 -2.64 -5.48
N ALA A 156 4.85 -1.34 -5.76
CA ALA A 156 4.15 -0.41 -4.91
C ALA A 156 3.12 0.39 -5.69
N VAL A 157 2.11 0.92 -5.01
CA VAL A 157 1.12 1.83 -5.59
C VAL A 157 1.03 3.09 -4.74
N GLY A 158 1.09 4.24 -5.41
CA GLY A 158 0.92 5.57 -4.83
C GLY A 158 -0.54 5.98 -4.66
N ASN A 159 -0.77 7.20 -4.19
CA ASN A 159 -2.10 7.76 -3.96
C ASN A 159 -2.93 8.04 -5.22
N ASP A 160 -2.25 8.30 -6.32
CA ASP A 160 -2.81 8.48 -7.66
C ASP A 160 -3.13 7.15 -8.35
N GLY A 161 -2.88 6.02 -7.69
CA GLY A 161 -3.03 4.69 -8.28
C GLY A 161 -1.89 4.33 -9.25
N ALA A 162 -0.85 5.16 -9.36
CA ALA A 162 0.27 4.85 -10.23
C ALA A 162 1.06 3.67 -9.67
N LEU A 163 1.28 2.67 -10.53
CA LEU A 163 2.18 1.56 -10.23
C LEU A 163 3.63 2.03 -10.25
N ILE A 164 4.33 1.76 -9.16
CA ILE A 164 5.77 1.96 -8.99
C ILE A 164 6.40 0.57 -9.02
N ASP A 165 7.14 0.29 -10.09
CA ASP A 165 7.85 -0.96 -10.31
C ASP A 165 9.27 -0.67 -10.80
N VAL A 166 10.26 -0.99 -9.95
CA VAL A 166 11.67 -0.68 -10.18
C VAL A 166 12.45 -1.89 -10.72
N ILE A 167 11.85 -3.08 -10.75
CA ILE A 167 12.54 -4.33 -11.12
C ILE A 167 11.78 -5.19 -12.14
N GLY A 168 10.66 -4.72 -12.66
CA GLY A 168 9.87 -5.41 -13.71
C GLY A 168 9.00 -6.53 -13.14
N GLY A 169 8.45 -6.34 -11.94
CA GLY A 169 7.47 -7.23 -11.33
C GLY A 169 6.16 -7.33 -12.11
N TYR A 170 5.75 -6.26 -12.79
CA TYR A 170 4.53 -6.27 -13.60
C TYR A 170 4.64 -7.18 -14.82
N ASP A 171 5.77 -7.12 -15.53
CA ASP A 171 6.02 -7.97 -16.68
C ASP A 171 6.13 -9.45 -16.29
N ASP A 172 6.79 -9.74 -15.15
CA ASP A 172 6.84 -11.09 -14.61
C ASP A 172 5.45 -11.60 -14.18
N LEU A 173 4.62 -10.72 -13.64
CA LEU A 173 3.24 -11.06 -13.27
C LEU A 173 2.42 -11.44 -14.51
N LEU A 174 2.56 -10.69 -15.61
CA LEU A 174 1.90 -10.99 -16.89
C LEU A 174 2.44 -12.27 -17.54
N ALA A 175 3.75 -12.50 -17.44
CA ALA A 175 4.41 -13.70 -17.95
C ALA A 175 4.20 -14.94 -17.07
N GLY A 176 3.57 -14.80 -15.89
CA GLY A 176 3.40 -15.91 -14.95
C GLY A 176 4.72 -16.44 -14.40
N ARG A 177 5.66 -15.54 -14.06
CA ARG A 177 7.03 -15.88 -13.65
C ARG A 177 7.30 -15.52 -12.20
N ILE A 178 7.91 -16.43 -11.45
CA ILE A 178 8.48 -16.19 -10.12
C ILE A 178 9.97 -15.91 -10.28
N ARG A 179 10.37 -14.64 -10.16
CA ARG A 179 11.77 -14.21 -10.19
C ARG A 179 12.16 -13.59 -8.86
N ALA A 180 13.28 -14.03 -8.28
CA ALA A 180 13.82 -13.43 -7.06
C ALA A 180 14.41 -12.04 -7.36
N THR A 181 14.33 -11.13 -6.39
CA THR A 181 14.83 -9.74 -6.53
C THR A 181 16.36 -9.66 -6.59
N SER A 182 17.06 -10.60 -5.93
CA SER A 182 18.51 -10.65 -5.86
C SER A 182 19.01 -12.07 -5.64
N GLU A 183 20.29 -12.31 -5.95
CA GLU A 183 20.95 -13.59 -5.74
C GLU A 183 21.02 -14.01 -4.26
N ARG A 184 21.09 -13.03 -3.36
CA ARG A 184 21.19 -13.25 -1.91
C ARG A 184 19.82 -13.37 -1.23
N ALA A 185 18.73 -13.21 -1.99
CA ALA A 185 17.39 -13.17 -1.43
C ALA A 185 17.07 -14.38 -0.53
N PHE A 186 17.56 -15.58 -0.86
CA PHE A 186 17.37 -16.80 -0.06
C PHE A 186 18.35 -16.97 1.10
N GLN A 187 19.53 -16.34 1.01
CA GLN A 187 20.52 -16.34 2.10
C GLN A 187 20.09 -15.38 3.21
N ASP A 188 19.49 -14.25 2.83
CA ASP A 188 18.99 -13.24 3.76
C ASP A 188 17.77 -13.74 4.55
N ASP A 189 16.95 -14.60 3.92
CA ASP A 189 15.79 -15.24 4.56
C ASP A 189 15.50 -16.60 3.89
N PRO A 190 15.96 -17.71 4.49
CA PRO A 190 15.74 -19.07 3.97
C PRO A 190 14.27 -19.45 3.80
N VAL A 191 13.35 -18.84 4.54
CA VAL A 191 11.90 -19.11 4.41
C VAL A 191 11.41 -18.74 3.01
N ARG A 192 12.10 -17.83 2.31
CA ARG A 192 11.78 -17.46 0.92
C ARG A 192 11.91 -18.63 -0.05
N LEU A 193 12.72 -19.66 0.25
CA LEU A 193 12.78 -20.89 -0.55
C LEU A 193 11.40 -21.58 -0.60
N LEU A 194 10.75 -21.74 0.57
CA LEU A 194 9.41 -22.30 0.66
C LEU A 194 8.35 -21.37 0.06
N ARG A 195 8.52 -20.05 0.21
CA ARG A 195 7.63 -19.06 -0.40
C ARG A 195 7.67 -19.13 -1.93
N ALA A 196 8.84 -19.34 -2.55
CA ALA A 196 8.96 -19.49 -4.01
C ALA A 196 8.07 -20.62 -4.52
N LEU A 197 8.18 -21.80 -3.88
CA LEU A 197 7.40 -22.99 -4.24
C LEU A 197 5.91 -22.78 -3.98
N ARG A 198 5.56 -22.18 -2.85
CA ARG A 198 4.16 -21.84 -2.53
C ARG A 198 3.55 -20.93 -3.57
N LEU A 199 4.24 -19.85 -3.97
CA LEU A 199 3.73 -18.89 -4.95
C LEU A 199 3.59 -19.54 -6.33
N ALA A 200 4.59 -20.31 -6.76
CA ALA A 200 4.55 -21.07 -8.00
C ALA A 200 3.33 -22.02 -8.05
N ALA A 201 3.10 -22.78 -6.98
CA ALA A 201 1.95 -23.69 -6.88
C ALA A 201 0.60 -22.96 -6.80
N GLN A 202 0.51 -21.91 -5.97
CA GLN A 202 -0.73 -21.15 -5.74
C GLN A 202 -1.22 -20.41 -6.99
N PHE A 203 -0.28 -19.92 -7.82
CA PHE A 203 -0.60 -19.11 -8.98
C PHE A 203 -0.40 -19.80 -10.31
N HIS A 204 0.09 -21.05 -10.30
CA HIS A 204 0.49 -21.81 -11.48
C HIS A 204 1.53 -21.06 -12.32
N PHE A 205 2.51 -20.48 -11.64
CA PHE A 205 3.59 -19.70 -12.25
C PHE A 205 4.85 -20.55 -12.36
N GLU A 206 5.68 -20.26 -13.35
CA GLU A 206 6.97 -20.89 -13.54
C GLU A 206 8.05 -20.10 -12.79
N VAL A 207 8.99 -20.82 -12.19
CA VAL A 207 10.15 -20.18 -11.55
C VAL A 207 11.16 -19.83 -12.63
N ASP A 208 11.62 -18.58 -12.62
CA ASP A 208 12.66 -18.10 -13.53
C ASP A 208 13.91 -18.99 -13.46
N TYR A 209 14.58 -19.20 -14.60
CA TYR A 209 15.73 -20.10 -14.70
C TYR A 209 16.84 -19.75 -13.69
N GLN A 210 17.19 -18.48 -13.58
CA GLN A 210 18.24 -18.04 -12.66
C GLN A 210 17.80 -18.20 -11.20
N THR A 211 16.53 -17.92 -10.93
CA THR A 211 15.94 -18.12 -9.60
C THR A 211 15.93 -19.60 -9.20
N MET A 212 15.70 -20.51 -10.15
CA MET A 212 15.77 -21.96 -9.92
C MET A 212 17.18 -22.42 -9.54
N LEU A 213 18.22 -21.88 -10.21
CA LEU A 213 19.60 -22.19 -9.85
C LEU A 213 19.93 -21.76 -8.41
N TRP A 214 19.46 -20.57 -8.00
CA TRP A 214 19.64 -20.09 -6.63
C TRP A 214 18.86 -20.92 -5.60
N LEU A 215 17.62 -21.31 -5.91
CA LEU A 215 16.83 -22.23 -5.08
C LEU A 215 17.54 -23.56 -4.84
N GLN A 216 18.11 -24.16 -5.90
CA GLN A 216 18.85 -25.41 -5.80
C GLN A 216 20.12 -25.26 -4.95
N ARG A 217 20.91 -24.20 -5.20
CA ARG A 217 22.13 -23.87 -4.45
C ARG A 217 21.84 -23.72 -2.95
N ASP A 218 20.80 -22.97 -2.62
CA ASP A 218 20.52 -22.54 -1.24
C ASP A 218 19.54 -23.46 -0.51
N SER A 219 19.03 -24.52 -1.16
CA SER A 219 18.07 -25.49 -0.60
C SER A 219 18.45 -26.06 0.77
N ARG A 220 19.76 -26.21 1.05
CA ARG A 220 20.29 -26.73 2.32
C ARG A 220 20.10 -25.77 3.51
N LEU A 221 19.80 -24.50 3.27
CA LEU A 221 19.58 -23.52 4.34
C LEU A 221 18.34 -23.83 5.19
N LEU A 222 17.38 -24.60 4.66
CA LEU A 222 16.18 -25.02 5.39
C LEU A 222 16.44 -26.15 6.42
N MET A 223 17.60 -26.81 6.35
CA MET A 223 17.96 -27.92 7.23
C MET A 223 18.81 -27.49 8.43
N ARG A 224 19.06 -26.19 8.57
CA ARG A 224 19.79 -25.59 9.69
C ARG A 224 18.81 -24.96 10.68
#